data_AF-A0A3A8L2E9-F1
#
_entry.id   AF-A0A3A8L2E9-F1
#
_cell.length_a   1.000
_cell.length_b   1.000
_cell.length_c   1.000
_cell.angle_alpha   90.00
_cell.angle_beta   90.00
_cell.angle_gamma   90.00
#
_symmetry.space_group_name_H-M   'P 1'
#
loop_
_entity.id
_entity.type
_entity.pdbx_description
1 polymer ?
#
loop_
_entity_poly.entity_id
_entity_poly.type
_entity_poly.pdbx_seq_one_letter_code
_entity_poly.pdbx_strand_id
1 'polypeptide(L)' 'MRATIIAGLMAVGFLAGCGGVEAPEEMSPEEVNRVVEMATPGPCTDACDAKYYQCYYGGGDPYYCSSYRAYCISQCP' A
#
# COMPACT_ATOMS: atom_id res chain seq x y z
N MET A 1 38.55 -37.89 -10.65
CA MET A 1 38.33 -38.51 -9.32
C MET A 1 38.86 -37.52 -8.30
N ARG A 2 38.04 -36.81 -7.52
CA ARG A 2 37.24 -37.32 -6.39
C ARG A 2 35.95 -36.51 -6.27
N ALA A 3 34.82 -37.20 -6.40
CA ALA A 3 33.51 -36.68 -6.05
C ALA A 3 33.31 -36.85 -4.53
N THR A 4 32.87 -35.80 -3.85
CA THR A 4 32.34 -35.90 -2.48
C THR A 4 30.97 -35.25 -2.47
N ILE A 5 29.96 -36.12 -2.59
CA ILE A 5 28.54 -35.83 -2.41
C ILE A 5 28.32 -35.60 -0.91
N ILE A 6 27.87 -34.41 -0.52
CA ILE A 6 27.25 -34.20 0.78
C ILE A 6 25.75 -34.13 0.52
N ALA A 7 25.11 -35.29 0.66
CA ALA A 7 23.69 -35.41 0.84
C ALA A 7 23.34 -34.99 2.27
N GLY A 8 22.23 -34.26 2.43
CA GLY A 8 21.51 -34.17 3.69
C GLY A 8 21.43 -32.78 4.29
N LEU A 9 20.35 -32.07 3.95
CA LEU A 9 19.51 -31.44 4.96
C LEU A 9 18.15 -31.13 4.32
N MET A 10 17.29 -32.15 4.39
CA MET A 10 15.86 -31.99 4.22
C MET A 10 15.34 -31.10 5.35
N ALA A 11 14.57 -30.09 4.96
CA ALA A 11 13.33 -29.66 5.62
C ALA A 11 13.34 -29.52 7.15
N VAL A 12 13.84 -28.39 7.66
CA VAL A 12 13.22 -27.75 8.83
C VAL A 12 13.33 -26.23 8.64
N GLY A 13 12.19 -25.59 8.41
CA GLY A 13 12.11 -24.14 8.18
C GLY A 13 10.77 -23.63 7.64
N PHE A 14 9.72 -24.45 7.69
CA PHE A 14 8.34 -23.97 7.72
C PHE A 14 8.04 -23.59 9.18
N LEU A 15 7.44 -22.42 9.40
CA LEU A 15 7.05 -21.78 10.68
C LEU A 15 7.90 -20.58 11.11
N ALA A 16 7.81 -19.47 10.39
CA ALA A 16 7.51 -18.13 10.94
C ALA A 16 7.79 -17.04 9.89
N GLY A 17 6.73 -16.57 9.24
CA GLY A 17 6.79 -15.43 8.34
C GLY A 17 5.64 -15.47 7.36
N CYS A 18 4.53 -14.78 7.69
CA CYS A 18 3.40 -14.54 6.80
C CYS A 18 3.89 -13.94 5.48
N GLY A 19 4.01 -14.80 4.48
CA GLY A 19 4.37 -14.46 3.11
C GLY A 19 3.74 -15.48 2.17
N GLY A 20 2.46 -15.81 2.45
CA GLY A 20 1.61 -16.45 1.46
C GLY A 20 1.32 -15.43 0.38
N VAL A 21 2.03 -15.52 -0.75
CA VAL A 21 1.41 -15.15 -2.02
C VAL A 21 0.51 -16.33 -2.39
N GLU A 22 -0.59 -16.41 -1.66
CA GLU A 22 -1.76 -17.16 -2.11
C GLU A 22 -2.26 -16.42 -3.35
N ALA A 23 -2.78 -17.19 -4.32
CA ALA A 23 -3.23 -16.71 -5.61
C ALA A 23 -3.98 -15.37 -5.50
N PRO A 24 -3.89 -14.46 -6.48
CA PRO A 24 -4.77 -13.30 -6.48
C PRO A 24 -6.21 -13.84 -6.44
N GLU A 25 -6.82 -13.82 -5.25
CA GLU A 25 -8.26 -13.83 -5.13
C GLU A 25 -8.67 -12.63 -5.95
N GLU A 26 -9.25 -12.89 -7.11
CA GLU A 26 -9.80 -11.88 -7.98
C GLU A 26 -10.85 -11.16 -7.15
N MET A 27 -10.46 -10.04 -6.54
CA MET A 27 -11.37 -9.16 -5.82
C MET A 27 -12.57 -8.96 -6.74
N SER A 28 -13.76 -9.33 -6.26
CA SER A 28 -14.93 -9.34 -7.12
C SER A 28 -15.11 -7.94 -7.72
N PRO A 29 -15.60 -7.79 -8.95
CA PRO A 29 -15.80 -6.48 -9.55
C PRO A 29 -16.69 -5.56 -8.71
N GLU A 30 -17.51 -6.11 -7.80
CA GLU A 30 -18.30 -5.38 -6.80
C GLU A 30 -17.45 -4.87 -5.62
N GLU A 31 -16.49 -5.62 -5.12
CA GLU A 31 -15.53 -5.12 -4.12
C GLU A 31 -14.58 -4.10 -4.71
N VAL A 32 -14.12 -4.31 -5.95
CA VAL A 32 -13.35 -3.30 -6.68
C VAL A 32 -14.19 -2.05 -6.89
N ASN A 33 -15.47 -2.17 -7.30
CA ASN A 33 -16.34 -1.00 -7.43
C ASN A 33 -16.55 -0.27 -6.11
N ARG A 34 -16.75 -0.99 -5.00
CA ARG A 34 -16.93 -0.36 -3.69
C ARG A 34 -15.68 0.39 -3.24
N VAL A 35 -14.49 -0.19 -3.45
CA VAL A 35 -13.22 0.47 -3.17
C VAL A 35 -13.00 1.66 -4.10
N VAL A 36 -13.36 1.54 -5.38
CA VAL A 36 -13.26 2.63 -6.36
C VAL A 36 -14.25 3.75 -6.03
N GLU A 37 -15.50 3.46 -5.67
CA GLU A 37 -16.49 4.46 -5.25
C GLU A 37 -16.03 5.21 -3.99
N MET A 38 -15.52 4.49 -2.99
CA MET A 38 -14.91 5.07 -1.78
C MET A 38 -13.62 5.86 -2.06
N ALA A 39 -12.90 5.52 -3.14
CA ALA A 39 -11.66 6.18 -3.54
C ALA A 39 -11.87 7.24 -4.62
N THR A 40 -13.08 7.43 -5.15
CA THR A 40 -13.34 8.42 -6.20
C THR A 40 -13.06 9.80 -5.61
N PRO A 41 -12.10 10.55 -6.16
CA PRO A 41 -11.81 11.88 -5.66
C PRO A 41 -13.07 12.74 -5.76
N GLY A 42 -13.58 13.16 -4.61
CA GLY A 42 -14.66 14.12 -4.52
C GLY A 42 -14.09 15.54 -4.38
N PRO A 43 -14.94 16.58 -4.49
CA PRO A 43 -14.50 17.97 -4.40
C PRO A 43 -13.77 18.29 -3.09
N CYS A 44 -14.08 17.56 -2.01
CA CYS A 44 -13.36 17.69 -0.74
C CYS A 44 -11.93 17.14 -0.82
N THR A 45 -11.74 15.92 -1.31
CA THR A 45 -10.42 15.30 -1.44
C THR A 45 -9.56 16.04 -2.47
N ASP A 46 -10.16 16.57 -3.55
CA ASP A 46 -9.45 17.41 -4.53
C ASP A 46 -8.91 18.70 -3.91
N ALA A 47 -9.68 19.35 -3.01
CA ALA A 47 -9.22 20.52 -2.30
C ALA A 47 -8.05 20.20 -1.35
N CYS A 48 -8.10 19.04 -0.68
CA CYS A 48 -7.00 18.55 0.14
C CYS A 48 -5.74 18.29 -0.70
N ASP A 49 -5.91 17.71 -1.90
CA ASP A 49 -4.81 17.46 -2.84
C ASP A 49 -4.21 18.76 -3.37
N ALA A 50 -5.03 19.75 -3.72
CA ALA A 50 -4.55 21.05 -4.14
C ALA A 50 -3.68 21.72 -3.06
N LYS A 51 -4.07 21.63 -1.78
CA LYS A 51 -3.27 22.14 -0.67
C LYS A 51 -2.00 21.35 -0.43
N TYR A 52 -2.05 20.03 -0.58
CA TYR A 52 -0.85 19.20 -0.55
C TYR A 52 0.16 19.62 -1.62
N TYR A 53 -0.28 19.78 -2.87
CA TYR A 53 0.63 20.16 -3.96
C TYR A 53 1.19 21.57 -3.76
N GLN A 54 0.38 22.51 -3.27
CA GLN A 54 0.87 23.85 -2.89
C GLN A 54 1.96 23.78 -1.82
N CYS A 55 1.77 22.93 -0.80
CA CYS A 55 2.74 22.74 0.28
C CYS A 55 4.03 22.08 -0.24
N TYR A 56 3.90 20.96 -0.95
CA TYR A 56 5.01 20.13 -1.39
C TYR A 56 5.89 20.86 -2.42
N TYR A 57 5.28 21.49 -3.42
CA TYR A 57 6.01 22.23 -4.44
C TYR A 57 6.36 23.67 -4.02
N GLY A 58 5.73 24.19 -2.96
CA GLY A 58 6.09 25.46 -2.34
C GLY A 58 7.32 25.40 -1.44
N GLY A 59 7.96 24.23 -1.30
CA GLY A 59 9.12 24.02 -0.44
C GLY A 59 8.78 23.73 1.03
N GLY A 60 7.54 23.34 1.31
CA GLY A 60 7.13 22.84 2.62
C GLY A 60 7.78 21.50 2.96
N ASP A 61 7.80 21.16 4.25
CA ASP A 61 8.29 19.87 4.72
C ASP A 61 7.41 18.71 4.18
N PRO A 62 7.99 17.71 3.49
CA PRO A 62 7.22 16.61 2.89
C PRO A 62 6.36 15.82 3.89
N TYR A 63 6.86 15.62 5.11
CA TYR A 63 6.16 14.88 6.14
C TYR A 63 4.95 15.67 6.67
N TYR A 64 5.12 16.97 6.86
CA TYR A 64 4.05 17.89 7.21
C TYR A 64 2.99 17.98 6.11
N CYS A 65 3.39 18.15 4.84
CA CYS A 65 2.45 18.24 3.73
C CYS A 65 1.60 16.97 3.61
N SER A 66 2.22 15.79 3.72
CA SER A 66 1.51 14.50 3.63
C SER A 66 0.61 14.24 4.84
N SER A 67 1.06 14.54 6.06
CA SER A 67 0.22 14.41 7.26
C SER A 67 -0.97 15.36 7.26
N TYR A 68 -0.79 16.61 6.81
CA TYR A 68 -1.90 17.55 6.61
C TYR A 68 -2.90 17.05 5.58
N ARG A 69 -2.44 16.50 4.45
CA ARG A 69 -3.29 15.90 3.42
C ARG A 69 -4.15 14.77 3.97
N ALA A 70 -3.54 13.83 4.70
CA ALA A 70 -4.24 12.70 5.31
C ALA A 70 -5.29 13.17 6.33
N TYR A 71 -4.94 14.14 7.17
CA TYR A 71 -5.88 14.76 8.10
C TYR A 71 -7.05 15.45 7.38
N CYS A 72 -6.76 16.21 6.33
CA CYS A 72 -7.77 16.87 5.50
C CYS A 72 -8.77 15.88 4.90
N ILE A 73 -8.26 14.80 4.29
CA ILE A 73 -9.10 13.74 3.70
C ILE A 73 -9.97 13.06 4.78
N SER A 74 -9.45 12.84 5.99
CA SER A 74 -10.20 12.23 7.08
C SER A 74 -11.40 13.05 7.58
N GLN A 75 -11.46 14.34 7.23
CA GLN A 75 -12.57 15.24 7.57
C GLN A 75 -13.58 15.39 6.42
N CYS A 76 -13.34 14.75 5.27
CA CYS A 76 -14.30 14.76 4.17
C CYS A 76 -15.56 13.96 4.54
N PRO A 77 -16.77 14.46 4.18
CA PRO A 77 -18.04 13.82 4.49
C PRO A 77 -18.29 12.53 3.69
#